data_AF-A0A7I8E4W1-F1
#
_entry.id   AF-A0A7I8E4W1-F1
#
_cell.length_a   1.000
_cell.length_b   1.000
_cell.length_c   1.000
_cell.angle_alpha   90.00
_cell.angle_beta   90.00
_cell.angle_gamma   90.00
#
_symmetry.space_group_name_H-M   'P 1'
#
loop_
_entity.id
_entity.type
_entity.pdbx_description
1 polymer ?
#
loop_
_entity_poly.entity_id
_entity_poly.type
_entity_poly.pdbx_seq_one_letter_code
_entity_poly.pdbx_strand_id
1 'polypeptide(L)'
;MELLRQKNVRLIAMNENVDSFRKDDDFTPFRNIMNEWYARDTSKKIKLTFKAKGKSGKHVASTTPYGYLKYPENPDHWIVDEEAAKIVQRIFHMTMDGRGPYQIARILKEEQVEIPAVHMAKKDAGLWKGRVDEIKDPYGWGSSTVVGILKKREYLGHTVNFKTRKHFKDKKSHYVGEDR
;
A
#
# COMPACT_ATOMS: atom_id res chain seq x y z
N MET A 1 4.35 -25.73 26.58
CA MET A 1 4.10 -25.31 27.98
C MET A 1 5.21 -25.77 28.92
N GLU A 2 5.70 -27.02 28.76
CA GLU A 2 6.88 -27.56 29.47
C GLU A 2 8.09 -26.60 29.51
N LEU A 3 8.45 -26.03 28.36
CA LEU A 3 9.60 -25.12 28.24
C LEU A 3 9.43 -23.82 29.05
N LEU A 4 8.21 -23.28 29.13
CA LEU A 4 7.91 -22.07 29.92
C LEU A 4 7.94 -22.39 31.41
N ARG A 5 7.42 -23.57 31.81
CA ARG A 5 7.49 -24.09 33.18
C ARG A 5 8.93 -24.30 33.63
N GLN A 6 9.78 -24.93 32.82
CA GLN A 6 11.22 -25.12 33.11
C GLN A 6 11.97 -23.79 33.27
N LYS A 7 11.54 -22.74 32.57
CA LYS A 7 12.09 -21.39 32.68
C LYS A 7 11.40 -20.51 33.74
N ASN A 8 10.50 -21.09 34.54
CA ASN A 8 9.71 -20.40 35.57
C ASN A 8 8.93 -19.17 35.04
N VAL A 9 8.41 -19.25 33.82
CA VAL A 9 7.62 -18.20 33.15
C VAL A 9 6.13 -18.59 33.14
N ARG A 10 5.26 -17.70 33.65
CA ARG A 10 3.80 -17.85 33.65
C ARG A 10 3.16 -17.22 32.40
N LEU A 11 2.52 -18.02 31.57
CA LEU A 11 1.62 -17.58 30.50
C LEU A 11 0.18 -17.49 31.04
N ILE A 12 -0.45 -16.33 30.85
CA ILE A 12 -1.87 -16.09 31.13
C ILE A 12 -2.51 -15.58 29.83
N ALA A 13 -3.41 -16.36 29.23
CA ALA A 13 -4.18 -15.94 28.06
C ALA A 13 -5.62 -15.64 28.47
N MET A 14 -5.94 -14.36 28.67
CA MET A 14 -7.23 -13.91 29.19
C MET A 14 -8.41 -14.33 28.31
N ASN A 15 -8.26 -14.23 26.98
CA ASN A 15 -9.32 -14.57 26.04
C ASN A 15 -9.64 -16.07 26.00
N GLU A 16 -8.68 -16.91 26.40
CA GLU A 16 -8.78 -18.37 26.29
C GLU A 16 -8.97 -19.03 27.66
N ASN A 17 -9.01 -18.22 28.73
CA ASN A 17 -9.02 -18.62 30.14
C ASN A 17 -7.91 -19.63 30.49
N VAL A 18 -6.75 -19.51 29.84
CA VAL A 18 -5.60 -20.39 30.03
C VAL A 18 -4.64 -19.75 31.03
N ASP A 19 -4.26 -20.51 32.06
CA ASP A 19 -3.19 -20.16 32.99
C ASP A 19 -2.22 -21.34 33.11
N SER A 20 -1.00 -21.16 32.61
CA SER A 20 0.05 -22.19 32.61
C SER A 20 0.45 -22.73 34.01
N PHE A 21 0.06 -22.04 35.09
CA PHE A 21 0.30 -22.48 36.47
C PHE A 21 -0.88 -23.28 37.05
N ARG A 22 -2.02 -23.35 36.34
CA ARG A 22 -3.14 -24.24 36.68
C ARG A 22 -2.97 -25.57 35.93
N LYS A 23 -3.37 -26.67 36.58
CA LYS A 23 -3.01 -28.05 36.20
C LYS A 23 -3.79 -28.64 35.01
N ASP A 24 -4.58 -27.84 34.29
CA ASP A 24 -5.72 -28.33 33.48
C ASP A 24 -5.76 -27.89 32.01
N ASP A 25 -4.62 -27.58 31.38
CA ASP A 25 -4.66 -27.10 29.98
C ASP A 25 -3.71 -27.82 29.02
N ASP A 26 -3.76 -29.16 29.06
CA ASP A 26 -3.15 -30.03 28.04
C ASP A 26 -3.70 -29.77 26.62
N PHE A 27 -4.84 -29.06 26.50
CA PHE A 27 -5.47 -28.71 25.24
C PHE A 27 -4.95 -27.39 24.62
N THR A 28 -4.24 -26.57 25.38
CA THR A 28 -3.69 -25.28 24.91
C THR A 28 -2.87 -25.40 23.61
N PRO A 29 -1.97 -26.39 23.44
CA PRO A 29 -1.23 -26.55 22.18
C PRO A 29 -2.16 -26.78 20.98
N PHE A 30 -3.23 -27.57 21.14
CA PHE A 30 -4.21 -27.84 20.08
C PHE A 30 -5.01 -26.58 19.73
N ARG A 31 -5.44 -25.79 20.73
CA ARG A 31 -6.11 -24.49 20.49
C ARG A 31 -5.22 -23.53 19.71
N ASN A 32 -3.94 -23.44 20.08
CA ASN A 32 -2.98 -22.61 19.36
C ASN A 32 -2.83 -23.04 17.89
N ILE A 33 -2.76 -24.35 17.62
CA ILE A 33 -2.72 -24.89 16.26
C ILE A 33 -4.00 -24.54 15.49
N MET A 34 -5.18 -24.71 16.09
CA MET A 34 -6.47 -24.37 15.47
C MET A 34 -6.57 -22.88 15.17
N ASN A 35 -6.16 -22.01 16.10
CA ASN A 35 -6.14 -20.56 15.92
C ASN A 35 -5.19 -20.15 14.78
N GLU A 36 -4.02 -20.76 14.72
CA GLU A 36 -3.08 -20.51 13.63
C GLU A 36 -3.67 -20.96 12.28
N TRP A 37 -4.32 -22.12 12.25
CA TRP A 37 -4.94 -22.64 11.03
C TRP A 37 -6.08 -21.74 10.57
N TYR A 38 -6.92 -21.27 11.49
CA TYR A 38 -8.01 -20.32 11.19
C TYR A 38 -7.49 -18.99 10.63
N ALA A 39 -6.46 -18.42 11.25
CA ALA A 39 -5.81 -17.20 10.75
C ALA A 39 -5.20 -17.42 9.34
N ARG A 40 -4.58 -18.57 9.11
CA ARG A 40 -4.00 -18.95 7.82
C ARG A 40 -5.07 -19.11 6.74
N ASP A 41 -6.17 -19.79 7.03
CA ASP A 41 -7.27 -20.00 6.09
C ASP A 41 -7.96 -18.68 5.71
N THR A 42 -8.25 -17.83 6.71
CA THR A 42 -8.80 -16.50 6.50
C THR A 42 -7.89 -15.67 5.60
N SER A 43 -6.58 -15.66 5.88
CA SER A 43 -5.60 -14.98 5.02
C SER A 43 -5.59 -15.54 3.60
N LYS A 44 -5.70 -16.87 3.43
CA LYS A 44 -5.75 -17.52 2.13
C LYS A 44 -7.00 -17.11 1.34
N LYS A 45 -8.18 -17.11 1.97
CA LYS A 45 -9.44 -16.68 1.36
C LYS A 45 -9.38 -15.23 0.90
N ILE A 46 -8.91 -14.31 1.76
CA ILE A 46 -8.74 -12.89 1.41
C ILE A 46 -7.79 -12.75 0.19
N LYS A 47 -6.66 -13.45 0.19
CA LYS A 47 -5.71 -13.43 -0.93
C LYS A 47 -6.34 -13.96 -2.23
N LEU A 48 -7.17 -15.00 -2.15
CA LEU A 48 -7.88 -15.54 -3.31
C LEU A 48 -8.89 -14.53 -3.87
N THR A 49 -9.65 -13.84 -3.02
CA THR A 49 -10.58 -12.78 -3.45
C THR A 49 -9.83 -11.65 -4.16
N PHE A 50 -8.73 -11.16 -3.60
CA PHE A 50 -7.90 -10.14 -4.26
C PHE A 50 -7.26 -10.65 -5.55
N LYS A 51 -6.83 -11.92 -5.60
CA LYS A 51 -6.28 -12.54 -6.80
C LYS A 51 -7.34 -12.63 -7.91
N ALA A 52 -8.55 -13.06 -7.57
CA ALA A 52 -9.68 -13.11 -8.50
C ALA A 52 -10.02 -11.71 -9.04
N LYS A 53 -10.09 -10.70 -8.15
CA LYS A 53 -10.32 -9.30 -8.54
C LYS A 53 -9.24 -8.75 -9.46
N GLY A 54 -7.96 -9.00 -9.16
CA GLY A 54 -6.88 -8.53 -10.03
C GLY A 54 -6.81 -9.26 -11.37
N LYS A 55 -7.19 -10.56 -11.41
CA LYS A 55 -7.27 -11.35 -12.65
C LYS A 55 -8.41 -10.93 -13.57
N SER A 56 -9.48 -10.32 -13.04
CA SER A 56 -10.54 -9.74 -13.88
C SER A 56 -10.20 -8.37 -14.44
N GLY A 57 -8.93 -7.93 -14.36
CA GLY A 57 -8.47 -6.65 -14.89
C GLY A 57 -8.78 -5.45 -14.00
N LYS A 58 -9.37 -5.67 -12.81
CA LYS A 58 -9.67 -4.58 -11.87
C LYS A 58 -8.44 -4.19 -11.06
N HIS A 59 -8.34 -2.90 -10.72
CA HIS A 59 -7.30 -2.43 -9.82
C HIS A 59 -7.57 -2.88 -8.38
N VAL A 60 -6.55 -3.43 -7.72
CA VAL A 60 -6.63 -3.88 -6.33
C VAL A 60 -6.07 -2.83 -5.36
N ALA A 61 -5.29 -1.87 -5.85
CA ALA A 61 -4.68 -0.82 -5.04
C ALA A 61 -5.73 0.10 -4.39
N SER A 62 -5.50 0.46 -3.13
CA SER A 62 -6.35 1.40 -2.39
C SER A 62 -6.25 2.84 -2.93
N THR A 63 -5.14 3.18 -3.56
CA THR A 63 -4.81 4.54 -4.00
C THR A 63 -4.42 4.53 -5.48
N THR A 64 -4.87 5.54 -6.22
CA THR A 64 -4.57 5.74 -7.64
C THR A 64 -3.19 6.40 -7.82
N PRO A 65 -2.52 6.18 -8.97
CA PRO A 65 -1.40 7.02 -9.37
C PRO A 65 -1.81 8.48 -9.54
N TYR A 66 -0.86 9.41 -9.40
CA TYR A 66 -1.08 10.82 -9.69
C TYR A 66 -1.52 11.02 -11.15
N GLY A 67 -2.49 11.89 -11.42
CA GLY A 67 -3.12 11.98 -12.75
C GLY A 67 -4.36 11.09 -12.94
N TYR A 68 -4.67 10.24 -11.97
CA TYR A 68 -5.89 9.43 -11.94
C TYR A 68 -6.65 9.58 -10.62
N LEU A 69 -7.98 9.54 -10.70
CA LEU A 69 -8.89 9.54 -9.56
C LEU A 69 -9.81 8.31 -9.63
N LYS A 70 -10.36 7.91 -8.48
CA LYS A 70 -11.39 6.87 -8.45
C LYS A 70 -12.72 7.47 -8.88
N TYR A 71 -13.49 6.74 -9.69
CA TYR A 71 -14.85 7.15 -10.01
C TYR A 71 -15.73 7.06 -8.73
N PRO A 72 -16.48 8.12 -8.36
CA PRO A 72 -17.22 8.16 -7.11
C PRO A 72 -18.25 7.03 -6.95
N GLU A 73 -18.95 6.67 -8.04
CA GLU A 73 -20.00 5.66 -8.02
C GLU A 73 -19.45 4.23 -8.21
N ASN A 74 -18.26 4.09 -8.80
CA ASN A 74 -17.61 2.81 -9.00
C ASN A 74 -16.10 2.91 -8.72
N PRO A 75 -15.67 2.64 -7.48
CA PRO A 75 -14.27 2.74 -7.07
C PRO A 75 -13.30 1.79 -7.81
N ASP A 76 -13.82 0.80 -8.55
CA ASP A 76 -13.02 -0.10 -9.39
C ASP A 76 -12.58 0.58 -10.70
N HIS A 77 -13.22 1.68 -11.09
CA HIS A 77 -12.91 2.43 -12.30
C HIS A 77 -12.09 3.69 -11.97
N TRP A 78 -11.07 3.95 -12.79
CA TRP A 78 -10.23 5.14 -12.66
C TRP A 78 -10.58 6.12 -13.77
N ILE A 79 -10.76 7.38 -13.39
CA ILE A 79 -10.96 8.50 -14.30
C ILE A 79 -9.67 9.32 -14.37
N VAL A 80 -9.44 9.97 -15.51
CA VAL A 80 -8.30 10.87 -15.69
C VAL A 80 -8.59 12.18 -14.97
N ASP A 81 -7.62 12.64 -14.19
CA ASP A 81 -7.62 13.99 -13.65
C ASP A 81 -6.82 14.87 -14.60
N GLU A 82 -7.51 15.63 -15.46
CA GLU A 82 -6.93 16.42 -16.54
C GLU A 82 -5.82 17.39 -16.06
N GLU A 83 -5.99 17.97 -14.88
CA GLU A 83 -5.02 18.91 -14.31
C GLU A 83 -3.71 18.20 -13.97
N ALA A 84 -3.80 17.11 -13.21
CA ALA A 84 -2.63 16.31 -12.83
C ALA A 84 -2.04 15.54 -14.02
N ALA A 85 -2.87 15.10 -14.99
CA ALA A 85 -2.44 14.40 -16.18
C ALA A 85 -1.56 15.29 -17.07
N LYS A 86 -1.88 16.58 -17.21
CA LYS A 86 -1.02 17.55 -17.92
C LYS A 86 0.36 17.65 -17.27
N ILE A 87 0.43 17.66 -15.94
CA ILE A 87 1.72 17.69 -15.22
C ILE A 87 2.50 16.41 -15.45
N VAL A 88 1.85 15.24 -15.40
CA VAL A 88 2.49 13.95 -15.70
C VAL A 88 3.04 13.94 -17.13
N GLN A 89 2.23 14.29 -18.13
CA GLN A 89 2.68 14.36 -19.52
C GLN A 89 3.86 15.31 -19.66
N ARG A 90 3.80 16.48 -19.04
CA ARG A 90 4.89 17.45 -19.05
C ARG A 90 6.20 16.89 -18.46
N ILE A 91 6.12 16.11 -17.38
CA ILE A 91 7.29 15.42 -16.80
C ILE A 91 7.91 14.46 -17.81
N PHE A 92 7.11 13.67 -18.52
CA PHE A 92 7.61 12.77 -19.57
C PHE A 92 8.28 13.57 -20.71
N HIS A 93 7.65 14.63 -21.22
CA HIS A 93 8.23 15.47 -22.27
C HIS A 93 9.57 16.09 -21.83
N MET A 94 9.63 16.68 -20.63
CA MET A 94 10.87 17.25 -20.11
C MET A 94 12.00 16.22 -19.96
N THR A 95 11.65 14.97 -19.65
CA THR A 95 12.61 13.86 -19.60
C THR A 95 13.11 13.49 -21.00
N MET A 96 12.22 13.47 -21.99
CA MET A 96 12.58 13.23 -23.41
C MET A 96 13.46 14.36 -23.96
N ASP A 97 13.27 15.59 -23.49
CA ASP A 97 14.15 16.74 -23.80
C ASP A 97 15.53 16.65 -23.12
N GLY A 98 15.82 15.59 -22.36
CA GLY A 98 17.11 15.38 -21.71
C GLY A 98 17.25 16.01 -20.32
N ARG A 99 16.17 16.53 -19.71
CA ARG A 99 16.23 17.07 -18.35
C ARG A 99 16.26 15.94 -17.33
N GLY A 100 17.20 16.02 -16.39
CA GLY A 100 17.30 15.07 -15.29
C GLY A 100 16.17 15.24 -14.25
N PRO A 101 15.83 14.21 -13.46
CA PRO A 101 14.75 14.28 -12.46
C PRO A 101 14.91 15.41 -11.43
N TYR A 102 16.14 15.77 -11.08
CA TYR A 102 16.41 16.90 -10.19
C TYR A 102 16.09 18.26 -10.84
N GLN A 103 16.45 18.44 -12.12
CA GLN A 103 16.13 19.67 -12.86
C GLN A 103 14.61 19.82 -13.03
N ILE A 104 13.92 18.73 -13.36
CA ILE A 104 12.46 18.70 -13.47
C ILE A 104 11.81 19.08 -12.14
N ALA A 105 12.26 18.49 -11.03
CA ALA A 105 11.74 18.81 -9.71
C ALA A 105 11.95 20.30 -9.35
N ARG A 106 13.11 20.88 -9.70
CA ARG A 106 13.40 22.29 -9.48
C ARG A 106 12.47 23.20 -10.29
N ILE A 107 12.27 22.90 -11.57
CA ILE A 107 11.36 23.66 -12.46
C ILE A 107 9.94 23.65 -11.90
N LEU A 108 9.41 22.46 -11.56
CA LEU A 108 8.06 22.34 -10.99
C LEU A 108 7.90 23.09 -9.67
N LYS A 109 8.97 23.13 -8.85
CA LYS A 109 8.99 23.88 -7.59
C LYS A 109 9.02 25.40 -7.84
N GLU A 110 9.84 25.88 -8.76
CA GLU A 110 9.95 27.30 -9.13
C GLU A 110 8.62 27.84 -9.68
N GLU A 111 7.89 27.02 -10.42
CA GLU A 111 6.58 27.36 -10.98
C GLU A 111 5.41 27.12 -10.02
N GLN A 112 5.69 26.74 -8.77
CA GLN A 112 4.69 26.47 -7.74
C GLN A 112 3.64 25.43 -8.16
N VAL A 113 4.08 24.37 -8.84
CA VAL A 113 3.22 23.20 -9.12
C VAL A 113 3.07 22.37 -7.87
N GLU A 114 1.83 22.10 -7.46
CA GLU A 114 1.55 21.30 -6.26
C GLU A 114 2.11 19.88 -6.37
N ILE A 115 2.67 19.37 -5.27
CA ILE A 115 3.13 17.98 -5.24
C ILE A 115 1.93 17.01 -5.29
N PRO A 116 2.13 15.77 -5.79
CA PRO A 116 1.04 14.80 -5.90
C PRO A 116 0.27 14.56 -4.59
N ALA A 117 0.96 14.60 -3.45
CA ALA A 117 0.35 14.40 -2.14
C ALA A 117 -0.69 15.49 -1.80
N VAL A 118 -0.39 16.75 -2.11
CA VAL A 118 -1.29 17.91 -1.86
C VAL A 118 -2.46 17.85 -2.82
N HIS A 119 -2.17 17.73 -4.11
CA HIS A 119 -3.20 17.72 -5.15
C HIS A 119 -4.22 16.61 -4.93
N MET A 120 -3.75 15.38 -4.69
CA MET A 120 -4.66 14.25 -4.42
C MET A 120 -5.49 14.47 -3.17
N ALA A 121 -4.89 15.02 -2.11
CA ALA A 121 -5.60 15.21 -0.86
C ALA A 121 -6.66 16.33 -0.95
N LYS A 122 -6.43 17.37 -1.77
CA LYS A 122 -7.46 18.36 -2.14
C LYS A 122 -8.63 17.74 -2.92
N LYS A 123 -8.36 16.70 -3.71
CA LYS A 123 -9.38 15.90 -4.43
C LYS A 123 -9.97 14.77 -3.57
N ASP A 124 -9.84 14.85 -2.24
CA ASP A 124 -10.36 13.87 -1.29
C ASP A 124 -9.82 12.43 -1.48
N ALA A 125 -8.60 12.32 -2.04
CA ALA A 125 -7.94 11.08 -2.41
C ALA A 125 -6.52 10.95 -1.81
N GLY A 126 -5.96 9.74 -1.86
CA GLY A 126 -4.59 9.48 -1.42
C GLY A 126 -4.41 9.34 0.10
N LEU A 127 -3.15 9.30 0.53
CA LEU A 127 -2.78 9.05 1.94
C LEU A 127 -2.99 10.27 2.85
N TRP A 128 -2.92 11.47 2.27
CA TRP A 128 -2.98 12.75 2.98
C TRP A 128 -4.39 13.35 3.01
N LYS A 129 -5.41 12.59 2.59
CA LYS A 129 -6.82 12.96 2.71
C LYS A 129 -7.14 13.47 4.12
N GLY A 130 -7.73 14.66 4.22
CA GLY A 130 -8.09 15.31 5.47
C GLY A 130 -6.90 15.82 6.31
N ARG A 131 -5.68 15.77 5.79
CA ARG A 131 -4.43 16.17 6.46
C ARG A 131 -3.53 17.01 5.55
N VAL A 132 -4.14 17.78 4.65
CA VAL A 132 -3.39 18.62 3.69
C VAL A 132 -2.57 19.67 4.42
N ASP A 133 -3.14 20.25 5.48
CA ASP A 133 -2.51 21.33 6.26
C ASP A 133 -1.27 20.86 7.05
N GLU A 134 -1.09 19.54 7.23
CA GLU A 134 0.11 18.97 7.84
C GLU A 134 1.32 18.95 6.88
N ILE A 135 1.10 19.19 5.57
CA ILE A 135 2.14 19.18 4.56
C ILE A 135 2.90 20.52 4.58
N LYS A 136 4.12 20.50 5.11
CA LYS A 136 4.95 21.69 5.31
C LYS A 136 5.40 22.40 4.03
N ASP A 137 5.72 21.64 2.97
CA ASP A 137 6.17 22.20 1.67
C ASP A 137 5.26 21.69 0.55
N PRO A 138 4.16 22.41 0.25
CA PRO A 138 3.19 21.99 -0.76
C PRO A 138 3.73 21.91 -2.20
N TYR A 139 4.86 22.57 -2.47
CA TYR A 139 5.51 22.65 -3.78
C TYR A 139 6.87 21.94 -3.79
N GLY A 140 7.18 21.20 -2.72
CA GLY A 140 8.46 20.52 -2.51
C GLY A 140 8.65 19.28 -3.38
N TRP A 141 8.74 19.45 -4.70
CA TRP A 141 9.03 18.35 -5.61
C TRP A 141 10.39 17.71 -5.32
N GLY A 142 10.39 16.42 -5.06
CA GLY A 142 11.59 15.60 -4.93
C GLY A 142 11.93 14.88 -6.23
N SER A 143 13.22 14.70 -6.51
CA SER A 143 13.69 13.90 -7.65
C SER A 143 13.16 12.45 -7.59
N SER A 144 13.02 11.89 -6.38
CA SER A 144 12.43 10.56 -6.15
C SER A 144 10.96 10.49 -6.57
N THR A 145 10.18 11.55 -6.35
CA THR A 145 8.79 11.66 -6.79
C THR A 145 8.70 11.62 -8.31
N VAL A 146 9.55 12.39 -9.00
CA VAL A 146 9.63 12.41 -10.47
C VAL A 146 10.00 11.03 -11.01
N VAL A 147 11.05 10.40 -10.46
CA VAL A 147 11.44 9.02 -10.84
C VAL A 147 10.31 8.03 -10.57
N GLY A 148 9.59 8.20 -9.46
CA GLY A 148 8.44 7.37 -9.10
C GLY A 148 7.29 7.46 -10.11
N ILE A 149 7.06 8.64 -10.70
CA ILE A 149 6.10 8.84 -11.79
C ILE A 149 6.59 8.14 -13.05
N LEU A 150 7.84 8.41 -13.45
CA LEU A 150 8.42 7.86 -14.69
C LEU A 150 8.49 6.31 -14.71
N LYS A 151 8.65 5.67 -13.54
CA LYS A 151 8.70 4.20 -13.42
C LYS A 151 7.33 3.51 -13.46
N LYS A 152 6.21 4.24 -13.38
CA LYS A 152 4.88 3.64 -13.31
C LYS A 152 4.39 3.24 -14.70
N ARG A 153 4.25 1.94 -14.92
CA ARG A 153 3.68 1.36 -16.16
C ARG A 153 2.19 1.67 -16.31
N GLU A 154 1.53 2.07 -15.23
CA GLU A 154 0.14 2.52 -15.23
C GLU A 154 -0.10 3.69 -16.22
N TYR A 155 0.90 4.55 -16.45
CA TYR A 155 0.81 5.63 -17.45
C TYR A 155 0.87 5.15 -18.90
N LEU A 156 1.21 3.88 -19.13
CA LEU A 156 1.15 3.22 -20.44
C LEU A 156 -0.19 2.47 -20.64
N GLY A 157 -1.16 2.65 -19.73
CA GLY A 157 -2.44 1.94 -19.76
C GLY A 157 -2.39 0.53 -19.17
N HIS A 158 -1.28 0.13 -18.54
CA HIS A 158 -1.17 -1.20 -17.94
C HIS A 158 -1.88 -1.26 -16.58
N THR A 159 -2.70 -2.31 -16.37
CA THR A 159 -3.19 -2.66 -15.03
C THR A 159 -2.13 -3.45 -14.27
N VAL A 160 -1.44 -2.81 -13.32
CA VAL A 160 -0.42 -3.48 -12.50
C VAL A 160 -0.95 -3.77 -11.10
N ASN A 161 -1.06 -5.05 -10.77
CA ASN A 161 -1.48 -5.55 -9.44
C ASN A 161 -0.37 -6.39 -8.79
N PHE A 162 -0.51 -6.69 -7.49
CA PHE A 162 0.35 -7.63 -6.75
C PHE A 162 1.84 -7.27 -6.62
N LYS A 163 2.20 -5.97 -6.69
CA LYS A 163 3.57 -5.46 -6.47
C LYS A 163 4.14 -5.83 -5.09
N THR A 164 3.29 -6.14 -4.12
CA THR A 164 3.71 -6.56 -2.77
C THR A 164 2.98 -7.83 -2.33
N ARG A 165 3.63 -8.59 -1.44
CA ARG A 165 3.05 -9.74 -0.75
C ARG A 165 3.30 -9.62 0.75
N LYS A 166 2.43 -10.27 1.52
CA LYS A 166 2.50 -10.31 2.98
C LYS A 166 2.15 -11.73 3.46
N HIS A 167 3.01 -12.33 4.27
CA HIS A 167 2.62 -13.54 5.01
C HIS A 167 1.73 -13.15 6.20
N PHE A 168 0.80 -14.01 6.60
CA PHE A 168 -0.18 -13.65 7.64
C PHE A 168 0.45 -13.40 9.01
N LYS A 169 1.64 -13.95 9.25
CA LYS A 169 2.44 -13.71 10.46
C LYS A 169 3.36 -12.49 10.37
N ASP A 170 3.58 -11.95 9.17
CA ASP A 170 4.48 -10.81 9.01
C ASP A 170 3.79 -9.52 9.46
N LYS A 171 4.54 -8.61 10.09
CA LYS A 171 4.02 -7.26 10.38
C LYS A 171 3.96 -6.40 9.12
N LYS A 172 5.01 -6.47 8.29
CA LYS A 172 5.18 -5.63 7.08
C LYS A 172 5.02 -6.45 5.80
N SER A 173 4.57 -5.81 4.73
CA SER A 173 4.62 -6.37 3.38
C SER A 173 6.02 -6.22 2.79
N HIS A 174 6.34 -7.08 1.82
CA HIS A 174 7.57 -7.00 1.02
C HIS A 174 7.22 -6.88 -0.46
N TYR A 175 8.09 -6.22 -1.22
CA TYR A 175 7.97 -6.15 -2.68
C TYR A 175 8.26 -7.52 -3.31
N VAL A 176 7.55 -7.81 -4.39
CA VAL A 176 7.78 -9.01 -5.21
C VAL A 176 8.32 -8.55 -6.55
N GLY A 177 9.38 -9.19 -7.03
CA GLY A 177 9.93 -8.91 -8.36
C GLY A 177 8.88 -9.13 -9.44
N GLU A 178 8.99 -8.37 -10.54
CA GLU A 178 8.04 -8.45 -11.66
C GLU A 178 8.12 -9.78 -12.43
N ASP A 179 9.20 -10.55 -12.25
CA ASP A 179 9.52 -11.78 -13.00
C ASP A 179 8.91 -13.08 -12.43
N ARG A 180 7.86 -13.02 -11.60
CA ARG A 180 7.28 -14.20 -10.90
C ARG A 180 5.77 -14.37 -11.04
#